data_AF-A0A1Q7VIW0-F1
#
_entry.id   AF-A0A1Q7VIW0-F1
#
_cell.length_a   1.000
_cell.length_b   1.000
_cell.length_c   1.000
_cell.angle_alpha   90.00
_cell.angle_beta   90.00
_cell.angle_gamma   90.00
#
_symmetry.space_group_name_H-M   'P 1'
#
loop_
_entity.id
_entity.type
_entity.pdbx_description
1 polymer ?
#
loop_
_entity_poly.entity_id
_entity_poly.type
_entity_poly.pdbx_seq_one_letter_code
_entity_poly.pdbx_strand_id
1 'polypeptide(L)'
;MNTRMKAAFACHLAAIAIVIAFSMTYLFRAEFMPYHAVVVGMPWNQVNPAFQALILWLMRAVGAACLAIAVLELFLLFVPFRQGALWARWAIPAGGLLIAAPVLYGMAQLALHTPATPAWIGPAAGALLLVIGLLLSLGRAHKPS
;
A
#
# COMPACT_ATOMS: atom_id res chain seq x y z
N MET A 1 23.87 9.63 -5.36
CA MET A 1 23.18 8.43 -5.93
C MET A 1 23.33 8.44 -7.45
N ASN A 2 23.67 7.29 -8.04
CA ASN A 2 23.70 7.14 -9.51
C ASN A 2 22.27 7.12 -10.10
N THR A 3 22.14 7.19 -11.43
CA THR A 3 20.84 7.23 -12.13
C THR A 3 19.95 6.03 -11.78
N ARG A 4 20.52 4.83 -11.70
CA ARG A 4 19.80 3.61 -11.34
C ARG A 4 19.19 3.69 -9.92
N MET A 5 19.96 4.18 -8.96
CA MET A 5 19.49 4.38 -7.58
C MET A 5 18.46 5.51 -7.47
N LYS A 6 18.56 6.56 -8.29
CA LYS A 6 17.52 7.61 -8.38
C LYS A 6 16.21 7.04 -8.92
N ALA A 7 16.27 6.17 -9.93
CA ALA A 7 15.08 5.48 -10.43
C ALA A 7 14.48 4.54 -9.36
N ALA A 8 15.30 3.76 -8.66
CA ALA A 8 14.86 2.94 -7.54
C ALA A 8 14.14 3.76 -6.45
N PHE A 9 14.73 4.91 -6.08
CA PHE A 9 14.14 5.86 -5.14
C PHE A 9 12.77 6.36 -5.62
N ALA A 10 12.66 6.76 -6.88
CA ALA A 10 11.41 7.24 -7.46
C ALA A 10 10.33 6.15 -7.46
N CYS A 11 10.69 4.90 -7.77
CA CYS A 11 9.76 3.77 -7.69
C CYS A 11 9.23 3.55 -6.27
N HIS A 12 10.12 3.51 -5.27
CA HIS A 12 9.70 3.38 -3.87
C HIS A 12 8.85 4.57 -3.40
N LEU A 13 9.23 5.79 -3.75
CA LEU A 13 8.46 6.99 -3.39
C LEU A 13 7.06 6.97 -4.01
N ALA A 14 6.95 6.57 -5.28
CA ALA A 14 5.66 6.45 -5.95
C ALA A 14 4.78 5.35 -5.32
N ALA A 15 5.36 4.21 -4.94
CA ALA A 15 4.64 3.16 -4.21
C ALA A 15 4.11 3.67 -2.86
N ILE A 16 4.96 4.36 -2.07
CA ILE A 16 4.58 4.96 -0.80
C ILE A 16 3.46 5.99 -0.98
N ALA A 17 3.52 6.81 -2.03
CA ALA A 17 2.48 7.79 -2.34
C ALA A 17 1.12 7.14 -2.62
N ILE A 18 1.11 5.99 -3.30
CA ILE A 18 -0.12 5.20 -3.51
C ILE A 18 -0.69 4.71 -2.16
N VAL A 19 0.18 4.21 -1.26
CA VAL A 19 -0.25 3.78 0.08
C VAL A 19 -0.80 4.95 0.90
N ILE A 20 -0.18 6.13 0.83
CA ILE A 20 -0.68 7.35 1.49
C ILE A 20 -2.05 7.73 0.93
N ALA A 21 -2.23 7.75 -0.39
CA ALA A 21 -3.51 8.07 -1.02
C ALA A 21 -4.62 7.09 -0.59
N PHE A 22 -4.32 5.79 -0.54
CA PHE A 22 -5.22 4.77 -0.02
C PHE A 22 -5.58 5.01 1.46
N SER A 23 -4.57 5.30 2.28
CA SER A 23 -4.72 5.55 3.71
C SER A 23 -5.64 6.75 3.99
N MET A 24 -5.42 7.87 3.28
CA MET A 24 -6.27 9.05 3.40
C MET A 24 -7.69 8.78 2.94
N THR A 25 -7.86 8.00 1.88
CA THR A 25 -9.19 7.58 1.41
C THR A 25 -9.94 6.83 2.51
N TYR A 26 -9.29 5.90 3.21
CA TYR A 26 -9.92 5.12 4.27
C TYR A 26 -10.17 5.92 5.55
N LEU A 27 -9.27 6.83 5.91
CA LEU A 27 -9.40 7.67 7.11
C LEU A 27 -10.58 8.65 7.05
N PHE A 28 -10.80 9.27 5.89
CA PHE A 28 -11.75 10.36 5.74
C PHE A 28 -13.08 9.97 5.10
N ARG A 29 -13.23 8.72 4.69
CA ARG A 29 -14.44 8.26 4.03
C ARG A 29 -15.60 8.10 5.05
N ALA A 30 -16.79 8.53 4.63
CA ALA A 30 -17.98 8.62 5.48
C ALA A 30 -18.95 7.42 5.32
N GLU A 31 -18.69 6.58 4.32
CA GLU A 31 -19.50 5.41 3.96
C GLU A 31 -18.58 4.31 3.42
N PHE A 32 -19.02 3.05 3.40
CA PHE A 32 -18.18 2.02 2.79
C PHE A 32 -17.96 2.30 1.28
N MET A 33 -16.92 1.74 0.66
CA MET A 33 -16.67 1.88 -0.78
C MET A 33 -17.76 1.23 -1.65
N PRO A 34 -18.10 1.73 -2.84
CA PRO A 34 -19.21 1.22 -3.65
C PRO A 34 -19.22 -0.30 -3.90
N TYR A 35 -18.04 -0.92 -4.10
CA TYR A 35 -17.95 -2.36 -4.27
C TYR A 35 -18.35 -3.15 -3.00
N HIS A 36 -18.25 -2.55 -1.80
CA HIS A 36 -18.76 -3.16 -0.58
C HIS A 36 -20.29 -3.25 -0.58
N ALA A 37 -21.04 -2.32 -1.21
CA ALA A 37 -22.51 -2.46 -1.33
C ALA A 37 -22.88 -3.70 -2.14
N VAL A 38 -22.11 -3.99 -3.19
CA VAL A 38 -22.33 -5.18 -4.03
C VAL A 38 -22.13 -6.46 -3.22
N VAL A 39 -21.13 -6.47 -2.34
CA VAL A 39 -20.80 -7.61 -1.47
C VAL A 39 -21.83 -7.80 -0.37
N VAL A 40 -22.22 -6.70 0.30
CA VAL A 40 -23.20 -6.72 1.39
C VAL A 40 -24.62 -6.91 0.86
N GLY A 41 -24.86 -6.61 -0.42
CA GLY A 41 -26.16 -6.76 -1.08
C GLY A 41 -27.17 -5.64 -0.76
N MET A 42 -26.71 -4.53 -0.16
CA MET A 42 -27.57 -3.38 0.18
C MET A 42 -26.78 -2.07 0.18
N PRO A 43 -27.45 -0.92 -0.07
CA PRO A 43 -26.80 0.39 0.01
C PRO A 43 -26.46 0.78 1.45
N TRP A 44 -25.51 1.71 1.59
CA TRP A 44 -25.00 2.16 2.90
C TRP A 44 -26.09 2.58 3.88
N ASN A 45 -27.08 3.35 3.41
CA ASN A 45 -28.18 3.87 4.22
C ASN A 45 -29.14 2.81 4.76
N GLN A 46 -29.09 1.57 4.25
CA GLN A 46 -29.89 0.45 4.74
C GLN A 46 -29.13 -0.43 5.74
N VAL A 47 -27.81 -0.24 5.89
CA VAL A 47 -27.03 -0.93 6.91
C VAL A 47 -27.42 -0.44 8.29
N ASN A 48 -27.57 -1.37 9.25
CA ASN A 48 -27.82 -1.02 10.65
C ASN A 48 -26.78 0.01 11.15
N PRO A 49 -27.20 1.09 11.84
CA PRO A 49 -26.27 2.14 12.30
C PRO A 49 -25.09 1.64 13.14
N ALA A 50 -25.28 0.58 13.94
CA ALA A 50 -24.19 -0.01 14.73
C ALA A 50 -23.12 -0.67 13.81
N PHE A 51 -23.56 -1.36 12.76
CA PHE A 51 -22.63 -1.92 11.76
C PHE A 51 -22.00 -0.83 10.89
N GLN A 52 -22.72 0.25 10.56
CA GLN A 52 -22.12 1.40 9.90
C GLN A 52 -20.95 1.96 10.71
N ALA A 53 -21.17 2.23 12.01
CA ALA A 53 -20.12 2.71 12.90
C ALA A 53 -18.93 1.74 12.95
N LEU A 54 -19.18 0.44 13.14
CA LEU A 54 -18.14 -0.58 13.17
C LEU A 54 -17.31 -0.62 11.88
N ILE A 55 -17.95 -0.62 10.70
CA ILE A 55 -17.28 -0.65 9.40
C ILE A 55 -16.39 0.58 9.23
N LEU A 56 -16.89 1.78 9.57
CA LEU A 56 -16.08 3.00 9.50
C LEU A 56 -14.88 2.96 10.45
N TRP A 57 -15.05 2.45 11.67
CA TRP A 57 -13.94 2.29 12.61
C TRP A 57 -12.88 1.32 12.07
N LEU A 58 -13.28 0.19 11.51
CA LEU A 58 -12.37 -0.76 10.88
C LEU A 58 -11.65 -0.16 9.67
N MET A 59 -12.36 0.56 8.81
CA MET A 59 -11.74 1.28 7.68
C MET A 59 -10.72 2.30 8.16
N ARG A 60 -11.05 3.11 9.17
CA ARG A 60 -10.11 4.09 9.76
C ARG A 60 -8.90 3.42 10.39
N ALA A 61 -9.08 2.30 11.09
CA ALA A 61 -7.99 1.54 11.67
C ALA A 61 -7.03 1.00 10.59
N VAL A 62 -7.57 0.44 9.50
CA VAL A 62 -6.78 0.01 8.34
C VAL A 62 -6.04 1.20 7.71
N GLY A 63 -6.73 2.31 7.47
CA GLY A 63 -6.13 3.53 6.93
C GLY A 63 -5.01 4.08 7.82
N ALA A 64 -5.20 4.10 9.14
CA ALA A 64 -4.18 4.53 10.10
C ALA A 64 -2.96 3.60 10.11
N ALA A 65 -3.17 2.28 10.07
CA ALA A 65 -2.08 1.30 10.02
C ALA A 65 -1.26 1.45 8.72
N CYS A 66 -1.92 1.59 7.57
CA CYS A 66 -1.25 1.85 6.30
C CYS A 66 -0.47 3.17 6.32
N LEU A 67 -1.03 4.23 6.93
CA LEU A 67 -0.35 5.51 7.06
C LEU A 67 0.89 5.41 7.95
N ALA A 68 0.80 4.70 9.07
CA ALA A 68 1.93 4.50 9.97
C ALA A 68 3.10 3.80 9.26
N ILE A 69 2.80 2.75 8.48
CA ILE A 69 3.82 2.05 7.69
C ILE A 69 4.39 2.95 6.59
N ALA A 70 3.54 3.70 5.87
CA ALA A 70 4.01 4.64 4.86
C ALA A 70 4.95 5.71 5.44
N VAL A 71 4.65 6.24 6.63
CA VAL A 71 5.53 7.17 7.35
C VAL A 71 6.85 6.51 7.70
N LEU A 72 6.84 5.29 8.23
CA LEU A 72 8.05 4.53 8.52
C LEU A 72 8.89 4.31 7.24
N GLU A 73 8.26 3.94 6.13
CA GLU A 73 8.93 3.75 4.84
C GLU A 73 9.51 5.06 4.28
N LEU A 74 8.85 6.21 4.49
CA LEU A 74 9.46 7.51 4.18
C LEU A 74 10.74 7.72 4.98
N PHE A 75 10.75 7.44 6.29
CA PHE A 75 11.98 7.53 7.08
C PHE A 75 13.08 6.61 6.52
N LEU A 76 12.74 5.37 6.19
CA LEU A 76 13.68 4.41 5.59
C LEU A 76 14.20 4.89 4.21
N LEU A 77 13.32 5.46 3.40
CA LEU A 77 13.65 5.92 2.05
C LEU A 77 14.51 7.19 2.07
N PHE A 78 14.21 8.15 2.96
CA PHE A 78 14.90 9.43 3.01
C PHE A 78 16.18 9.40 3.86
N VAL A 79 16.36 8.44 4.76
CA VAL A 79 17.56 8.35 5.60
C VAL A 79 18.47 7.18 5.17
N PRO A 80 18.24 5.91 5.57
CA PRO A 80 19.20 4.84 5.33
C PRO A 80 19.31 4.45 3.85
N PHE A 81 18.23 4.51 3.05
CA PHE A 81 18.32 4.21 1.62
C PHE A 81 19.21 5.21 0.87
N ARG A 82 19.10 6.51 1.19
CA ARG A 82 19.96 7.56 0.61
C ARG A 82 21.41 7.46 1.06
N GLN A 83 21.65 6.97 2.27
CA GLN A 83 22.99 6.63 2.79
C GLN A 83 23.57 5.36 2.15
N GLY A 84 22.80 4.64 1.32
CA GLY A 84 23.25 3.46 0.61
C GLY A 84 23.19 2.17 1.44
N ALA A 85 22.57 2.20 2.62
CA ALA A 85 22.45 1.05 3.51
C ALA A 85 21.73 -0.11 2.79
N LEU A 86 22.41 -1.27 2.73
CA LEU A 86 21.92 -2.44 1.99
C LEU A 86 20.61 -2.99 2.57
N TRP A 87 20.47 -2.99 3.90
CA TRP A 87 19.26 -3.49 4.56
C TRP A 87 18.02 -2.66 4.22
N ALA A 88 18.15 -1.34 4.02
CA ALA A 88 17.03 -0.46 3.68
C ALA A 88 16.45 -0.78 2.29
N ARG A 89 17.29 -1.28 1.38
CA ARG A 89 16.87 -1.72 0.03
C ARG A 89 15.88 -2.88 0.09
N TRP A 90 15.97 -3.72 1.13
CA TRP A 90 15.07 -4.84 1.36
C TRP A 90 13.92 -4.48 2.31
N ALA A 91 14.18 -3.68 3.35
CA ALA A 91 13.19 -3.33 4.36
C ALA A 91 12.00 -2.55 3.77
N ILE A 92 12.25 -1.61 2.85
CA ILE A 92 11.19 -0.83 2.18
C ILE A 92 10.25 -1.72 1.38
N PRO A 93 10.71 -2.50 0.38
CA PRO A 93 9.80 -3.38 -0.37
C PRO A 93 9.19 -4.48 0.50
N ALA A 94 9.89 -4.98 1.53
CA ALA A 94 9.31 -5.97 2.44
C ALA A 94 8.10 -5.42 3.20
N GLY A 95 8.19 -4.20 3.75
CA GLY A 95 7.08 -3.55 4.44
C GLY A 95 5.86 -3.36 3.53
N GLY A 96 6.07 -2.77 2.36
CA GLY A 96 4.98 -2.45 1.44
C GLY A 96 4.38 -3.69 0.79
N LEU A 97 5.17 -4.73 0.50
CA LEU A 97 4.65 -6.01 0.00
C LEU A 97 3.88 -6.77 1.08
N LEU A 98 4.26 -6.65 2.36
CA LEU A 98 3.52 -7.23 3.48
C LEU A 98 2.13 -6.60 3.65
N ILE A 99 1.95 -5.34 3.25
CA ILE A 99 0.61 -4.73 3.12
C ILE A 99 -0.08 -5.19 1.83
N ALA A 100 0.62 -5.11 0.69
CA ALA A 100 -0.01 -5.30 -0.61
C ALA A 100 -0.49 -6.74 -0.82
N ALA A 101 0.25 -7.74 -0.34
CA ALA A 101 -0.09 -9.15 -0.51
C ALA A 101 -1.46 -9.54 0.10
N PRO A 102 -1.75 -9.29 1.39
CA PRO A 102 -3.06 -9.61 1.97
C PRO A 102 -4.19 -8.78 1.35
N VAL A 103 -3.94 -7.52 0.98
CA VAL A 103 -4.95 -6.67 0.31
C VAL A 103 -5.30 -7.24 -1.07
N LEU A 104 -4.29 -7.57 -1.88
CA LEU A 104 -4.50 -8.17 -3.20
C LEU A 104 -5.15 -9.55 -3.10
N TYR A 105 -4.77 -10.35 -2.10
CA TYR A 105 -5.43 -11.63 -1.82
C TYR A 105 -6.91 -11.43 -1.51
N GLY A 106 -7.26 -10.52 -0.59
CA GLY A 106 -8.65 -10.22 -0.26
C GLY A 106 -9.45 -9.72 -1.45
N MET A 107 -8.86 -8.87 -2.30
CA MET A 107 -9.48 -8.39 -3.53
C MET A 107 -9.67 -9.52 -4.56
N ALA A 108 -8.70 -10.42 -4.71
CA ALA A 108 -8.84 -11.59 -5.56
C ALA A 108 -9.97 -12.51 -5.06
N GLN A 109 -10.03 -12.78 -3.75
CA GLN A 109 -11.12 -13.56 -3.16
C GLN A 109 -12.48 -12.91 -3.42
N LEU A 110 -12.57 -11.59 -3.29
CA LEU A 110 -13.80 -10.84 -3.53
C LEU A 110 -14.25 -10.93 -4.99
N ALA A 111 -13.31 -10.76 -5.93
CA ALA A 111 -13.58 -10.84 -7.36
C ALA A 111 -13.95 -12.26 -7.82
N LEU A 112 -13.42 -13.30 -7.15
CA LEU A 112 -13.70 -14.70 -7.49
C LEU A 112 -15.05 -15.20 -6.96
N HIS A 113 -15.53 -14.64 -5.84
CA HIS A 113 -16.71 -15.15 -5.14
C HIS A 113 -17.90 -14.19 -5.15
N THR A 114 -17.75 -12.98 -5.70
CA THR A 114 -18.82 -11.98 -5.76
C THR A 114 -18.80 -11.25 -7.10
N PRO A 115 -19.93 -10.64 -7.53
CA PRO A 115 -19.96 -9.81 -8.74
C PRO A 115 -19.32 -8.42 -8.53
N ALA A 116 -18.75 -8.14 -7.35
CA ALA A 116 -18.13 -6.86 -7.06
C ALA A 116 -16.83 -6.68 -7.86
N THR A 117 -16.50 -5.43 -8.17
CA THR A 117 -15.25 -5.04 -8.84
C THR A 117 -14.34 -4.27 -7.86
N PRO A 118 -13.43 -4.96 -7.15
CA PRO A 118 -12.58 -4.32 -6.15
C PRO A 118 -11.54 -3.41 -6.83
N ALA A 119 -11.12 -2.35 -6.13
CA ALA A 119 -10.13 -1.39 -6.62
C ALA A 119 -8.69 -1.92 -6.53
N TRP A 120 -8.36 -2.97 -7.28
CA TRP A 120 -7.07 -3.70 -7.22
C TRP A 120 -5.89 -2.99 -7.88
N ILE A 121 -6.15 -2.04 -8.79
CA ILE A 121 -5.10 -1.37 -9.59
C ILE A 121 -4.07 -0.68 -8.71
N GLY A 122 -4.52 0.05 -7.66
CA GLY A 122 -3.62 0.77 -6.75
C GLY A 122 -2.64 -0.17 -6.03
N PRO A 123 -3.12 -1.15 -5.24
CA PRO A 123 -2.26 -2.13 -4.58
C PRO A 123 -1.35 -2.89 -5.53
N ALA A 124 -1.83 -3.28 -6.73
CA ALA A 124 -1.02 -3.98 -7.72
C ALA A 124 0.10 -3.10 -8.30
N ALA A 125 -0.22 -1.84 -8.64
CA ALA A 125 0.78 -0.87 -9.12
C ALA A 125 1.82 -0.57 -8.03
N GLY A 126 1.40 -0.39 -6.78
CA GLY A 126 2.30 -0.21 -5.64
C GLY A 126 3.24 -1.40 -5.46
N ALA A 127 2.72 -2.62 -5.46
CA ALA A 127 3.54 -3.83 -5.37
C ALA A 127 4.55 -3.94 -6.52
N LEU A 128 4.12 -3.67 -7.76
CA LEU A 128 5.00 -3.69 -8.93
C LEU A 128 6.12 -2.65 -8.81
N LEU A 129 5.80 -1.43 -8.38
CA LEU A 129 6.79 -0.37 -8.15
C LEU A 129 7.80 -0.74 -7.06
N LEU A 130 7.37 -1.40 -5.98
CA LEU A 130 8.28 -1.89 -4.94
C LEU A 130 9.24 -2.95 -5.48
N VAL A 131 8.75 -3.89 -6.29
CA VAL A 131 9.58 -4.93 -6.94
C VAL A 131 10.57 -4.30 -7.93
N ILE A 132 10.11 -3.37 -8.79
CA ILE A 132 10.99 -2.67 -9.72
C ILE A 132 12.06 -1.86 -8.95
N GLY A 133 11.66 -1.13 -7.90
CA GLY A 133 12.56 -0.37 -7.04
C GLY A 133 13.62 -1.26 -6.40
N LEU A 134 13.22 -2.42 -5.88
CA LEU A 134 14.13 -3.42 -5.34
C LEU A 134 15.14 -3.88 -6.41
N LEU A 135 14.67 -4.36 -7.57
CA LEU A 135 15.53 -4.83 -8.66
C LEU A 135 16.52 -3.76 -9.14
N LEU A 136 16.08 -2.50 -9.21
CA LEU A 136 16.94 -1.36 -9.53
C LEU A 136 17.97 -1.10 -8.42
N SER A 137 17.62 -1.30 -7.15
CA SER A 137 18.52 -1.07 -6.01
C SER A 137 19.55 -2.20 -5.77
N LEU A 138 19.34 -3.40 -6.31
CA LEU A 138 20.24 -4.56 -6.14
C LEU A 138 21.54 -4.53 -6.97
N GLY A 139 21.81 -3.44 -7.70
CA GLY A 139 23.08 -3.26 -8.41
C GLY A 139 24.30 -3.21 -7.47
N ARG A 140 25.44 -3.79 -7.92
CA ARG A 140 26.67 -4.01 -7.14
C ARG A 140 26.99 -2.84 -6.19
N ALA A 141 27.10 -3.14 -4.90
CA ALA A 141 27.87 -2.31 -3.98
C ALA A 141 29.30 -2.25 -4.52
N HIS A 142 29.80 -1.04 -4.78
CA HIS A 142 31.21 -0.82 -5.01
C HIS A 142 31.94 -1.34 -3.76
N LYS A 143 32.71 -2.42 -3.88
CA LYS A 143 33.67 -2.79 -2.84
C LYS A 143 34.67 -1.63 -2.77
N PRO A 144 34.84 -0.95 -1.63
CA PRO A 144 36.00 -0.07 -1.49
C PRO A 144 37.25 -0.93 -1.63
N SER A 145 38.14 -0.49 -2.52
CA SER A 145 39.51 -0.99 -2.68
C SER A 145 40.32 -0.77 -1.42
#